data_AF-A0A1G4IZ89-F1
#
_entry.id   AF-A0A1G4IZ89-F1
#
_cell.length_a   1.000
_cell.length_b   1.000
_cell.length_c   1.000
_cell.angle_alpha   90.00
_cell.angle_beta   90.00
_cell.angle_gamma   90.00
#
_symmetry.space_group_name_H-M   'P 1'
#
loop_
_entity.id
_entity.type
_entity.pdbx_description
1 polymer ?
#
loop_
_entity_poly.entity_id
_entity_poly.type
_entity_poly.pdbx_seq_one_letter_code
_entity_poly.pdbx_strand_id
1 'polypeptide(L)'
;MDFEELSFKLKPLFEDEFASRISKDPSLVTHAVASLSDLAVRLREPRNRDILRESGILQQLLNLLSQVLDGSYSSSSVMQVGGEIVRCLANCLADNDHNRTFFMSHIFTPTATLREQFRSIFKFKDQEGAQVDVDVKFYLTALVKNLCLGNEEYTRKCSSEFTGVLFEVLEHKHENSERGIELVIMTADLLSDFVESSHQSVAVGQLAQLAKLLNETAPKAGFVVNPNEEEEDEDEDAYGELVQLLSDIIEKVVSRNEVLDFSNESVTHQLQARLLEALSTLEVKESLENKLIILRRLVSIIGHVSASRSNSNLQDRQLCYKVLTTDYKSYAVAAALIVLSNSVSSRDAANDVSRQITLSSLIRRCQAFQDPMQFQGLLDLLKKLINLSNAHELTDADLSLLYLELKTCHDQCQYFQSLSPLLDSLLIKLAAVLPGTVLRGALDQNENFKTVICERGGTAACLLVDKLAVQKRQEDEDILSKLWNSIFQFKDTSTTNPGELSSSFFFQLMKTLGIYLRSRDVNLPNSLFVSHCNQISQLLHAVEPLKGKQDSASLSIHNNARFVAGMTINILKDKVLTTEEIQLRDSATKLLVPES
;
A
#
# COMPACT_ATOMS: atom_id res chain seq x y z
N MET A 1 -34.19 -29.43 21.44
CA MET A 1 -35.07 -28.38 22.00
C MET A 1 -36.47 -28.95 22.09
N ASP A 2 -37.10 -28.93 23.27
CA ASP A 2 -38.53 -29.22 23.38
C ASP A 2 -39.30 -28.00 22.87
N PHE A 3 -40.03 -28.18 21.77
CA PHE A 3 -40.74 -27.12 21.07
C PHE A 3 -41.99 -26.67 21.83
N GLU A 4 -42.68 -27.58 22.52
CA GLU A 4 -43.88 -27.25 23.30
C GLU A 4 -43.49 -26.44 24.54
N GLU A 5 -42.43 -26.84 25.22
CA GLU A 5 -41.86 -26.11 26.36
C GLU A 5 -41.43 -24.70 25.95
N LEU A 6 -40.74 -24.57 24.81
CA LEU A 6 -40.31 -23.28 24.29
C LEU A 6 -41.50 -22.37 23.96
N SER A 7 -42.48 -22.91 23.23
CA SER A 7 -43.68 -22.15 22.83
C SER A 7 -44.45 -21.66 24.04
N PHE A 8 -44.54 -22.48 25.09
CA PHE A 8 -45.18 -22.08 26.35
C PHE A 8 -44.42 -20.96 27.05
N LYS A 9 -43.09 -21.05 27.15
CA LYS A 9 -42.23 -19.99 27.74
C LYS A 9 -42.28 -18.69 26.95
N LEU A 10 -42.39 -18.76 25.63
CA LEU A 10 -42.40 -17.57 24.78
C LEU A 10 -43.77 -16.91 24.64
N LYS A 11 -44.85 -17.64 24.91
CA LYS A 11 -46.23 -17.16 24.72
C LYS A 11 -46.51 -15.77 25.31
N PRO A 12 -46.05 -15.40 26.53
CA PRO A 12 -46.30 -14.09 27.10
C PRO A 12 -45.69 -12.92 26.30
N LEU A 13 -44.64 -13.17 25.51
CA LEU A 13 -43.99 -12.15 24.66
C LEU A 13 -44.83 -11.78 23.44
N PHE A 14 -45.73 -12.67 23.00
CA PHE A 14 -46.52 -12.52 21.79
C PHE A 14 -47.98 -12.13 22.06
N GLU A 15 -48.29 -11.81 23.31
CA GLU A 15 -49.60 -11.25 23.69
C GLU A 15 -49.75 -9.81 23.20
N ASP A 16 -50.98 -9.43 22.86
CA ASP A 16 -51.30 -8.06 22.50
C ASP A 16 -50.87 -7.09 23.62
N GLU A 17 -50.42 -5.90 23.24
CA GLU A 17 -49.95 -4.83 24.14
C GLU A 17 -48.63 -5.11 24.88
N PHE A 18 -47.91 -6.22 24.63
CA PHE A 18 -46.63 -6.53 25.29
C PHE A 18 -45.65 -5.35 25.28
N ALA A 19 -45.42 -4.73 24.11
CA ALA A 19 -44.51 -3.59 23.95
C ALA A 19 -44.89 -2.37 24.83
N SER A 20 -46.18 -2.19 25.12
CA SER A 20 -46.66 -1.10 25.98
C SER A 20 -46.51 -1.40 27.49
N ARG A 21 -46.41 -2.69 27.86
CA ARG A 21 -46.34 -3.17 29.25
C ARG A 21 -44.91 -3.30 29.77
N ILE A 22 -43.95 -3.62 28.91
CA ILE A 22 -42.54 -3.81 29.32
C ILE A 22 -41.89 -2.57 29.94
N SER A 23 -42.38 -1.37 29.63
CA SER A 23 -41.90 -0.13 30.26
C SER A 23 -42.38 0.08 31.70
N LYS A 24 -43.40 -0.68 32.13
CA LYS A 24 -44.11 -0.48 33.41
C LYS A 24 -43.99 -1.67 34.36
N ASP A 25 -43.57 -2.84 33.87
CA ASP A 25 -43.54 -4.09 34.63
C ASP A 25 -42.14 -4.74 34.61
N PRO A 26 -41.31 -4.50 35.64
CA PRO A 26 -39.98 -5.10 35.76
C PRO A 26 -39.99 -6.64 35.81
N SER A 27 -41.08 -7.24 36.32
CA SER A 27 -41.19 -8.69 36.41
C SER A 27 -41.38 -9.33 35.04
N LEU A 28 -42.17 -8.67 34.17
CA LEU A 28 -42.36 -9.06 32.79
C LEU A 28 -41.05 -8.94 31.99
N VAL A 29 -40.28 -7.89 32.20
CA VAL A 29 -38.95 -7.70 31.57
C VAL A 29 -38.00 -8.83 31.97
N THR A 30 -37.93 -9.13 33.27
CA THR A 30 -37.07 -10.21 33.80
C THR A 30 -37.44 -11.56 33.18
N HIS A 31 -38.74 -11.86 33.10
CA HIS A 31 -39.21 -13.08 32.47
C HIS A 31 -38.89 -13.12 30.97
N ALA A 32 -39.13 -12.02 30.25
CA ALA A 32 -38.85 -11.89 28.82
C ALA A 32 -37.37 -12.12 28.50
N VAL A 33 -36.48 -11.43 29.22
CA VAL A 33 -35.02 -11.57 29.07
C VAL A 33 -34.57 -13.00 29.36
N ALA A 34 -35.06 -13.63 30.44
CA ALA A 34 -34.71 -15.01 30.77
C ALA A 34 -35.17 -16.01 29.69
N SER A 35 -36.41 -15.88 29.21
CA SER A 35 -36.98 -16.77 28.18
C SER A 35 -36.28 -16.61 26.84
N LEU A 36 -36.02 -15.37 26.40
CA LEU A 36 -35.27 -15.10 25.17
C LEU A 36 -33.82 -15.58 25.31
N SER A 37 -33.24 -15.49 26.51
CA SER A 37 -31.88 -15.96 26.74
C SER A 37 -31.72 -17.47 26.62
N ASP A 38 -32.64 -18.25 27.20
CA ASP A 38 -32.71 -19.71 26.99
C ASP A 38 -32.87 -20.02 25.49
N LEU A 39 -33.74 -19.30 24.78
CA LEU A 39 -33.92 -19.46 23.34
C LEU A 39 -32.62 -19.20 22.56
N ALA A 40 -31.95 -18.08 22.83
CA ALA A 40 -30.72 -17.72 22.13
C ALA A 40 -29.62 -18.79 22.30
N VAL A 41 -29.50 -19.38 23.49
CA VAL A 41 -28.57 -20.50 23.73
C VAL A 41 -28.99 -21.74 22.93
N ARG A 42 -30.27 -22.10 22.95
CA ARG A 42 -30.80 -23.24 22.18
C ARG A 42 -30.59 -23.08 20.67
N LEU A 43 -30.62 -21.85 20.14
CA LEU A 43 -30.39 -21.57 18.71
C LEU A 43 -28.94 -21.76 18.24
N ARG A 44 -27.98 -21.99 19.16
CA ARG A 44 -26.61 -22.41 18.79
C ARG A 44 -26.60 -23.75 18.06
N GLU A 45 -27.54 -24.64 18.35
CA GLU A 45 -27.70 -25.93 17.65
C GLU A 45 -28.37 -25.74 16.27
N PRO A 46 -27.74 -26.16 15.15
CA PRO A 46 -28.24 -25.88 13.80
C PRO A 46 -29.68 -26.32 13.55
N ARG A 47 -30.09 -27.50 14.02
CA ARG A 47 -31.46 -28.03 13.84
C ARG A 47 -32.53 -27.13 14.45
N ASN A 48 -32.21 -26.45 15.55
CA ASN A 48 -33.18 -25.58 16.23
C ASN A 48 -33.46 -24.31 15.41
N ARG A 49 -32.53 -23.88 14.55
CA ARG A 49 -32.69 -22.71 13.66
C ARG A 49 -33.77 -22.96 12.61
N ASP A 50 -33.84 -24.18 12.06
CA ASP A 50 -34.88 -24.57 11.11
C ASP A 50 -36.23 -24.74 11.79
N ILE A 51 -36.27 -25.39 12.97
CA ILE A 51 -37.49 -25.54 13.77
C ILE A 51 -38.11 -24.17 14.10
N LEU A 52 -37.30 -23.17 14.45
CA LEU A 52 -37.77 -21.81 14.75
C LEU A 52 -38.45 -21.16 13.53
N ARG A 53 -37.92 -21.39 12.32
CA ARG A 53 -38.51 -20.89 11.08
C ARG A 53 -39.82 -21.62 10.77
N GLU A 54 -39.80 -22.94 10.76
CA GLU A 54 -40.93 -23.79 10.36
C GLU A 54 -42.13 -23.68 11.29
N SER A 55 -41.88 -23.37 12.57
CA SER A 55 -42.92 -23.12 13.56
C SER A 55 -43.56 -21.73 13.49
N GLY A 56 -43.00 -20.79 12.71
CA GLY A 56 -43.47 -19.41 12.64
C GLY A 56 -43.02 -18.52 13.79
N ILE A 57 -42.27 -19.03 14.78
CA ILE A 57 -41.72 -18.22 15.88
C ILE A 57 -40.78 -17.14 15.34
N LEU A 58 -39.99 -17.44 14.29
CA LEU A 58 -39.14 -16.45 13.65
C LEU A 58 -39.93 -15.22 13.17
N GLN A 59 -41.11 -15.43 12.55
CA GLN A 59 -41.98 -14.34 12.13
C GLN A 59 -42.47 -13.54 13.34
N GLN A 60 -42.89 -14.22 14.40
CA GLN A 60 -43.37 -13.57 15.62
C GLN A 60 -42.28 -12.72 16.28
N LEU A 61 -41.04 -13.20 16.31
CA LEU A 61 -39.88 -12.43 16.79
C LEU A 61 -39.60 -11.19 15.95
N LEU A 62 -39.70 -11.27 14.62
CA LEU A 62 -39.54 -10.11 13.73
C LEU A 62 -40.64 -9.06 13.93
N ASN A 63 -41.89 -9.52 14.07
CA ASN A 63 -43.03 -8.64 14.35
C ASN A 63 -42.87 -7.98 15.73
N LEU A 64 -42.49 -8.76 16.73
CA LEU A 64 -42.24 -8.28 18.09
C LEU A 64 -41.10 -7.26 18.11
N LEU A 65 -40.00 -7.53 17.41
CA LEU A 65 -38.88 -6.58 17.28
C LEU A 65 -39.37 -5.27 16.68
N SER A 66 -40.15 -5.32 15.60
CA SER A 66 -40.70 -4.12 14.95
C SER A 66 -41.54 -3.29 15.93
N GLN A 67 -42.36 -3.95 16.75
CA GLN A 67 -43.22 -3.31 17.76
C GLN A 67 -42.44 -2.73 18.93
N VAL A 68 -41.46 -3.47 19.45
CA VAL A 68 -40.59 -3.04 20.57
C VAL A 68 -39.77 -1.81 20.17
N LEU A 69 -39.38 -1.73 18.89
CA LEU A 69 -38.59 -0.63 18.34
C LEU A 69 -39.43 0.52 17.74
N ASP A 70 -40.77 0.44 17.74
CA ASP A 70 -41.65 1.47 17.18
C ASP A 70 -41.81 2.67 18.14
N GLY A 71 -40.81 3.55 18.16
CA GLY A 71 -40.93 4.90 18.73
C GLY A 71 -40.66 5.06 20.24
N SER A 72 -40.31 3.99 20.97
CA SER A 72 -40.08 4.03 22.43
C SER A 72 -38.69 3.54 22.86
N TYR A 73 -37.62 4.10 22.28
CA TYR A 73 -36.24 3.84 22.68
C TYR A 73 -35.86 4.36 24.08
N SER A 74 -36.77 5.02 24.79
CA SER A 74 -36.44 5.82 25.97
C SER A 74 -36.34 5.02 27.29
N SER A 75 -36.59 3.71 27.30
CA SER A 75 -36.45 2.91 28.54
C SER A 75 -35.43 1.78 28.39
N SER A 76 -34.57 1.65 29.39
CA SER A 76 -33.57 0.58 29.46
C SER A 76 -34.21 -0.82 29.36
N SER A 77 -35.40 -1.00 29.91
CA SER A 77 -36.18 -2.25 29.81
C SER A 77 -36.57 -2.63 28.38
N VAL A 78 -36.97 -1.66 27.54
CA VAL A 78 -37.28 -1.91 26.13
C VAL A 78 -36.02 -2.35 25.38
N MET A 79 -34.89 -1.70 25.65
CA MET A 79 -33.60 -2.02 25.03
C MET A 79 -33.06 -3.39 25.46
N GLN A 80 -33.23 -3.78 26.72
CA GLN A 80 -32.86 -5.11 27.21
C GLN A 80 -33.62 -6.22 26.46
N VAL A 81 -34.95 -6.10 26.37
CA VAL A 81 -35.76 -7.08 25.65
C VAL A 81 -35.45 -7.06 24.15
N GLY A 82 -35.34 -5.88 23.55
CA GLY A 82 -34.95 -5.72 22.15
C GLY A 82 -33.60 -6.35 21.82
N GLY A 83 -32.59 -6.16 22.69
CA GLY A 83 -31.26 -6.76 22.57
C GLY A 83 -31.30 -8.28 22.57
N GLU A 84 -32.07 -8.88 23.47
CA GLU A 84 -32.24 -10.33 23.51
C GLU A 84 -32.97 -10.88 22.27
N ILE A 85 -33.97 -10.16 21.75
CA ILE A 85 -34.62 -10.53 20.48
C ILE A 85 -33.60 -10.48 19.34
N VAL A 86 -32.79 -9.42 19.26
CA VAL A 86 -31.71 -9.28 18.26
C VAL A 86 -30.69 -10.42 18.39
N ARG A 87 -30.33 -10.81 19.61
CA ARG A 87 -29.43 -11.95 19.87
C ARG A 87 -30.01 -13.28 19.41
N CYS A 88 -31.30 -13.53 19.67
CA CYS A 88 -31.99 -14.71 19.13
C CYS A 88 -31.94 -14.72 17.60
N LEU A 89 -32.22 -13.58 16.96
CA LEU A 89 -32.18 -13.45 15.50
C LEU A 89 -30.75 -13.68 14.98
N ALA A 90 -29.72 -13.12 15.62
CA ALA A 90 -28.33 -13.29 15.22
C ALA A 90 -27.93 -14.78 15.18
N ASN A 91 -28.27 -15.53 16.24
CA ASN A 91 -28.00 -16.98 16.30
C ASN A 91 -28.85 -17.78 15.31
N CYS A 92 -30.06 -17.29 14.98
CA CYS A 92 -30.94 -17.91 13.99
C CYS A 92 -30.39 -17.78 12.55
N LEU A 93 -29.66 -16.71 12.24
CA LEU A 93 -29.07 -16.47 10.92
C LEU A 93 -27.68 -17.12 10.72
N ALA A 94 -27.00 -17.47 11.81
CA ALA A 94 -25.70 -18.14 11.75
C ALA A 94 -25.79 -19.40 10.88
N ASP A 95 -24.95 -19.49 9.85
CA ASP A 95 -24.85 -20.61 8.91
C ASP A 95 -26.19 -21.20 8.42
N ASN A 96 -27.20 -20.36 8.20
CA ASN A 96 -28.53 -20.81 7.75
C ASN A 96 -29.09 -19.90 6.64
N ASP A 97 -28.82 -20.26 5.39
CA ASP A 97 -29.21 -19.46 4.22
C ASP A 97 -30.72 -19.32 4.03
N HIS A 98 -31.49 -20.32 4.45
CA HIS A 98 -32.96 -20.26 4.41
C HIS A 98 -33.49 -19.18 5.35
N ASN A 99 -32.95 -19.11 6.57
CA ASN A 99 -33.30 -18.08 7.54
C ASN A 99 -32.80 -16.70 7.10
N ARG A 100 -31.59 -16.59 6.53
CA ARG A 100 -31.08 -15.34 5.94
C ARG A 100 -31.98 -14.83 4.82
N THR A 101 -32.42 -15.71 3.93
CA THR A 101 -33.34 -15.38 2.83
C THR A 101 -34.69 -14.92 3.35
N PHE A 102 -35.24 -15.62 4.35
CA PHE A 102 -36.47 -15.23 5.03
C PHE A 102 -36.34 -13.87 5.72
N PHE A 103 -35.22 -13.60 6.36
CA PHE A 103 -34.95 -12.33 7.03
C PHE A 103 -34.83 -11.17 6.03
N MET A 104 -34.08 -11.37 4.93
CA MET A 104 -33.90 -10.36 3.88
C MET A 104 -35.21 -9.94 3.24
N SER A 105 -36.13 -10.88 3.00
CA SER A 105 -37.44 -10.58 2.40
C SER A 105 -38.35 -9.73 3.29
N HIS A 106 -38.06 -9.65 4.59
CA HIS A 106 -38.78 -8.80 5.54
C HIS A 106 -38.10 -7.44 5.75
N ILE A 107 -36.77 -7.41 5.83
CA ILE A 107 -36.02 -6.19 6.21
C ILE A 107 -35.73 -5.27 5.03
N PHE A 108 -35.51 -5.80 3.82
CA PHE A 108 -35.13 -5.01 2.65
C PHE A 108 -36.31 -4.75 1.70
N THR A 109 -37.51 -4.57 2.25
CA THR A 109 -38.67 -4.09 1.47
C THR A 109 -38.72 -2.55 1.43
N PRO A 110 -39.28 -1.92 0.37
CA PRO A 110 -39.32 -0.46 0.23
C PRO A 110 -39.99 0.29 1.40
N THR A 111 -40.83 -0.40 2.18
CA THR A 111 -41.59 0.15 3.31
C THR A 111 -41.08 -0.32 4.68
N ALA A 112 -39.94 -1.00 4.74
CA ALA A 112 -39.45 -1.63 5.96
C ALA A 112 -38.99 -0.59 7.01
N THR A 113 -39.84 -0.39 8.03
CA THR A 113 -39.54 0.37 9.25
C THR A 113 -38.34 -0.19 10.00
N LEU A 114 -38.15 -1.52 10.00
CA LEU A 114 -37.03 -2.22 10.65
C LEU A 114 -35.64 -1.72 10.22
N ARG A 115 -35.46 -1.36 8.94
CA ARG A 115 -34.18 -0.85 8.43
C ARG A 115 -33.81 0.50 9.07
N GLU A 116 -34.77 1.41 9.15
CA GLU A 116 -34.59 2.71 9.83
C GLU A 116 -34.48 2.54 11.35
N GLN A 117 -35.17 1.56 11.92
CA GLN A 117 -35.04 1.21 13.34
C GLN A 117 -33.63 0.70 13.68
N PHE A 118 -33.01 -0.14 12.85
CA PHE A 118 -31.63 -0.61 13.07
C PHE A 118 -30.63 0.54 13.05
N ARG A 119 -30.76 1.46 12.09
CA ARG A 119 -29.97 2.70 12.07
C ARG A 119 -30.14 3.51 13.35
N SER A 120 -31.37 3.59 13.84
CA SER A 120 -31.71 4.34 15.05
C SER A 120 -31.11 3.70 16.31
N ILE A 121 -31.08 2.37 16.41
CA ILE A 121 -30.45 1.63 17.53
C ILE A 121 -28.96 1.90 17.59
N PHE A 122 -28.25 1.81 16.47
CA PHE A 122 -26.80 2.10 16.46
C PHE A 122 -26.47 3.54 16.90
N LYS A 123 -27.40 4.47 16.70
CA LYS A 123 -27.28 5.88 17.08
C LYS A 123 -27.74 6.18 18.50
N PHE A 124 -28.41 5.22 19.14
CA PHE A 124 -28.93 5.38 20.48
C PHE A 124 -27.80 5.57 21.50
N LYS A 125 -28.07 6.35 22.55
CA LYS A 125 -27.17 6.58 23.68
C LYS A 125 -27.99 6.52 24.96
N ASP A 126 -27.79 5.46 25.72
CA ASP A 126 -28.35 5.38 27.08
C ASP A 126 -27.46 6.18 28.04
N GLN A 127 -28.00 7.21 28.68
CA GLN A 127 -27.26 7.99 29.69
C GLN A 127 -27.22 7.28 31.05
N GLU A 128 -28.11 6.31 31.30
CA GLU A 128 -28.23 5.61 32.59
C GLU A 128 -27.81 4.13 32.51
N GLY A 129 -27.73 3.53 31.32
CA GLY A 129 -27.46 2.11 31.09
C GLY A 129 -26.36 1.80 30.07
N ALA A 130 -25.15 2.34 30.25
CA ALA A 130 -24.03 2.21 29.30
C ALA A 130 -23.75 0.76 28.84
N GLN A 131 -23.88 -0.23 29.73
CA GLN A 131 -23.66 -1.64 29.37
C GLN A 131 -24.74 -2.20 28.43
N VAL A 132 -26.02 -1.83 28.65
CA VAL A 132 -27.14 -2.28 27.80
C VAL A 132 -26.96 -1.74 26.37
N ASP A 133 -26.50 -0.51 26.25
CA ASP A 133 -26.19 0.10 24.95
C ASP A 133 -25.10 -0.68 24.19
N VAL A 134 -24.01 -1.03 24.87
CA VAL A 134 -22.92 -1.84 24.29
C VAL A 134 -23.41 -3.21 23.86
N ASP A 135 -24.18 -3.92 24.70
CA ASP A 135 -24.65 -5.27 24.40
C ASP A 135 -25.62 -5.30 23.22
N VAL A 136 -26.57 -4.36 23.16
CA VAL A 136 -27.51 -4.27 22.03
C VAL A 136 -26.76 -4.00 20.72
N LYS A 137 -25.79 -3.08 20.73
CA LYS A 137 -24.95 -2.79 19.55
C LYS A 137 -24.13 -4.00 19.14
N PHE A 138 -23.58 -4.74 20.10
CA PHE A 138 -22.83 -5.98 19.82
C PHE A 138 -23.72 -7.02 19.15
N TYR A 139 -24.92 -7.28 19.69
CA TYR A 139 -25.84 -8.25 19.09
C TYR A 139 -26.31 -7.82 17.71
N LEU A 140 -26.50 -6.52 17.48
CA LEU A 140 -26.89 -5.98 16.19
C LEU A 140 -25.76 -6.12 15.15
N THR A 141 -24.51 -5.83 15.53
CA THR A 141 -23.35 -6.07 14.67
C THR A 141 -23.21 -7.56 14.34
N ALA A 142 -23.38 -8.45 15.33
CA ALA A 142 -23.36 -9.90 15.12
C ALA A 142 -24.47 -10.38 14.18
N LEU A 143 -25.69 -9.83 14.31
CA LEU A 143 -26.81 -10.11 13.41
C LEU A 143 -26.46 -9.77 11.97
N VAL A 144 -25.92 -8.56 11.73
CA VAL A 144 -25.55 -8.10 10.39
C VAL A 144 -24.38 -8.91 9.83
N LYS A 145 -23.39 -9.24 10.65
CA LYS A 145 -22.27 -10.11 10.25
C LYS A 145 -22.76 -11.50 9.83
N ASN A 146 -23.59 -12.14 10.65
CA ASN A 146 -24.17 -13.47 10.34
C ASN A 146 -25.06 -13.44 9.10
N LEU A 147 -25.74 -12.34 8.83
CA LEU A 147 -26.52 -12.13 7.62
C LEU A 147 -25.64 -12.07 6.37
N CYS A 148 -24.49 -11.40 6.45
CA CYS A 148 -23.58 -11.18 5.32
C CYS A 148 -22.59 -12.34 5.09
N LEU A 149 -22.37 -13.19 6.09
CA LEU A 149 -21.35 -14.23 6.08
C LEU A 149 -21.45 -15.14 4.84
N GLY A 150 -20.44 -15.05 3.97
CA GLY A 150 -20.34 -15.83 2.74
C GLY A 150 -21.29 -15.40 1.61
N ASN A 151 -21.95 -14.23 1.72
CA ASN A 151 -22.94 -13.77 0.74
C ASN A 151 -22.64 -12.33 0.25
N GLU A 152 -21.96 -12.22 -0.90
CA GLU A 152 -21.59 -10.93 -1.49
C GLU A 152 -22.77 -10.01 -1.81
N GLU A 153 -23.92 -10.55 -2.21
CA GLU A 153 -25.10 -9.75 -2.53
C GLU A 153 -25.62 -9.03 -1.27
N TYR A 154 -25.70 -9.77 -0.16
CA TYR A 154 -26.15 -9.23 1.11
C TYR A 154 -25.12 -8.25 1.68
N THR A 155 -23.82 -8.57 1.62
CA THR A 155 -22.74 -7.64 2.00
C THR A 155 -22.84 -6.33 1.24
N ARG A 156 -23.03 -6.37 -0.08
CA ARG A 156 -23.14 -5.15 -0.89
C ARG A 156 -24.35 -4.31 -0.49
N LYS A 157 -25.53 -4.92 -0.33
CA LYS A 157 -26.75 -4.23 0.12
C LYS A 157 -26.58 -3.61 1.50
N CYS A 158 -26.11 -4.38 2.48
CA CYS A 158 -25.88 -3.90 3.85
C CYS A 158 -24.82 -2.79 3.90
N SER A 159 -23.71 -2.91 3.16
CA SER A 159 -22.66 -1.89 3.15
C SER A 159 -23.18 -0.51 2.73
N SER A 160 -24.05 -0.45 1.71
CA SER A 160 -24.62 0.82 1.25
C SER A 160 -25.47 1.54 2.31
N GLU A 161 -26.01 0.80 3.28
CA GLU A 161 -26.93 1.34 4.28
C GLU A 161 -26.26 1.59 5.64
N PHE A 162 -25.27 0.77 6.00
CA PHE A 162 -24.73 0.68 7.36
C PHE A 162 -23.26 1.12 7.49
N THR A 163 -22.50 1.29 6.40
CA THR A 163 -21.09 1.71 6.49
C THR A 163 -20.92 2.99 7.32
N GLY A 164 -21.70 4.04 7.03
CA GLY A 164 -21.64 5.29 7.80
C GLY A 164 -21.98 5.11 9.29
N VAL A 165 -22.89 4.19 9.59
CA VAL A 165 -23.31 3.88 10.97
C VAL A 165 -22.21 3.14 11.74
N LEU A 166 -21.49 2.22 11.10
CA LEU A 166 -20.35 1.53 11.72
C LEU A 166 -19.22 2.51 12.08
N PHE A 167 -18.95 3.51 11.23
CA PHE A 167 -18.04 4.60 11.58
C PHE A 167 -18.48 5.37 12.82
N GLU A 168 -19.79 5.68 12.94
CA GLU A 168 -20.33 6.31 14.14
C GLU A 168 -20.09 5.41 15.37
N VAL A 169 -20.32 4.10 15.30
CA VAL A 169 -20.06 3.17 16.41
C VAL A 169 -18.58 3.17 16.85
N LEU A 170 -17.65 3.20 15.89
CA LEU A 170 -16.20 3.26 16.16
C LEU A 170 -15.75 4.60 16.78
N GLU A 171 -16.50 5.69 16.56
CA GLU A 171 -16.20 6.99 17.15
C GLU A 171 -16.56 7.05 18.65
N HIS A 172 -17.48 6.21 19.09
CA HIS A 172 -17.88 6.17 20.50
C HIS A 172 -16.78 5.53 21.33
N LYS A 173 -16.32 6.27 22.35
CA LYS A 173 -15.45 5.72 23.38
C LYS A 173 -16.27 4.74 24.22
N HIS A 174 -16.20 3.47 23.86
CA HIS A 174 -16.56 2.40 24.78
C HIS A 174 -15.50 2.44 25.88
N GLU A 175 -15.93 2.56 27.13
CA GLU A 175 -15.05 2.54 28.30
C GLU A 175 -14.15 1.29 28.25
N ASN A 176 -13.05 1.23 29.03
CA ASN A 176 -12.13 0.07 29.04
C ASN A 176 -12.79 -1.22 29.61
N SER A 177 -13.99 -1.58 29.19
CA SER A 177 -14.63 -2.86 29.40
C SER A 177 -14.24 -3.80 28.27
N GLU A 178 -14.07 -5.07 28.63
CA GLU A 178 -13.85 -6.18 27.70
C GLU A 178 -14.93 -6.22 26.60
N ARG A 179 -16.19 -6.06 27.01
CA ARG A 179 -17.31 -6.04 26.07
C ARG A 179 -17.26 -4.88 25.07
N GLY A 180 -16.75 -3.73 25.51
CA GLY A 180 -16.55 -2.56 24.67
C GLY A 180 -15.50 -2.80 23.59
N ILE A 181 -14.37 -3.42 23.94
CA ILE A 181 -13.33 -3.74 22.95
C ILE A 181 -13.79 -4.81 21.95
N GLU A 182 -14.50 -5.84 22.41
CA GLU A 182 -15.09 -6.85 21.52
C GLU A 182 -16.07 -6.25 20.50
N LEU A 183 -16.91 -5.30 20.93
CA LEU A 183 -17.80 -4.56 20.03
C LEU A 183 -17.01 -3.79 18.97
N VAL A 184 -15.94 -3.09 19.37
CA VAL A 184 -15.09 -2.31 18.47
C VAL A 184 -14.41 -3.23 17.44
N ILE A 185 -13.87 -4.37 17.88
CA ILE A 185 -13.25 -5.37 16.99
C ILE A 185 -14.27 -5.91 16.00
N MET A 186 -15.43 -6.38 16.47
CA MET A 186 -16.47 -6.92 15.60
C MET A 186 -17.00 -5.87 14.60
N THR A 187 -17.07 -4.61 15.03
CA THR A 187 -17.47 -3.49 14.17
C THR A 187 -16.40 -3.20 13.11
N ALA A 188 -15.12 -3.21 13.48
CA ALA A 188 -14.02 -3.02 12.55
C ALA A 188 -13.93 -4.18 11.54
N ASP A 189 -14.11 -5.42 11.99
CA ASP A 189 -14.14 -6.61 11.14
C ASP A 189 -15.26 -6.52 10.09
N LEU A 190 -16.50 -6.25 10.52
CA LEU A 190 -17.62 -6.06 9.60
C LEU A 190 -17.39 -4.86 8.65
N LEU A 191 -16.79 -3.78 9.14
CA LEU A 191 -16.46 -2.62 8.32
C LEU A 191 -15.39 -2.98 7.27
N SER A 192 -14.44 -3.85 7.58
CA SER A 192 -13.43 -4.32 6.61
C SER A 192 -14.06 -5.02 5.41
N ASP A 193 -15.09 -5.83 5.64
CA ASP A 193 -15.87 -6.44 4.55
C ASP A 193 -16.67 -5.39 3.77
N PHE A 194 -17.29 -4.45 4.48
CA PHE A 194 -18.15 -3.45 3.86
C PHE A 194 -17.40 -2.47 2.96
N VAL A 195 -16.18 -2.06 3.34
CA VAL A 195 -15.40 -1.12 2.53
C VAL A 195 -14.98 -1.72 1.19
N GLU A 196 -14.97 -3.05 1.02
CA GLU A 196 -14.72 -3.66 -0.29
C GLU A 196 -15.72 -3.18 -1.34
N SER A 197 -16.98 -3.06 -0.96
CA SER A 197 -18.07 -2.58 -1.84
C SER A 197 -18.38 -1.08 -1.67
N SER A 198 -18.07 -0.49 -0.52
CA SER A 198 -18.50 0.87 -0.16
C SER A 198 -17.37 1.90 -0.02
N HIS A 199 -16.11 1.55 -0.36
CA HIS A 199 -14.94 2.44 -0.23
C HIS A 199 -15.15 3.85 -0.80
N GLN A 200 -15.88 4.00 -1.92
CA GLN A 200 -16.16 5.30 -2.55
C GLN A 200 -17.02 6.25 -1.69
N SER A 201 -17.81 5.70 -0.76
CA SER A 201 -18.64 6.49 0.15
C SER A 201 -17.87 7.04 1.36
N VAL A 202 -16.64 6.56 1.58
CA VAL A 202 -15.83 6.94 2.74
C VAL A 202 -15.15 8.28 2.49
N ALA A 203 -15.33 9.22 3.42
CA ALA A 203 -14.72 10.55 3.36
C ALA A 203 -13.41 10.64 4.16
N VAL A 204 -12.59 11.65 3.86
CA VAL A 204 -11.32 11.89 4.58
C VAL A 204 -11.53 12.10 6.09
N GLY A 205 -12.65 12.69 6.50
CA GLY A 205 -13.01 12.82 7.92
C GLY A 205 -13.11 11.47 8.64
N GLN A 206 -13.68 10.46 7.98
CA GLN A 206 -13.80 9.10 8.52
C GLN A 206 -12.42 8.40 8.56
N LEU A 207 -11.56 8.63 7.57
CA LEU A 207 -10.16 8.17 7.62
C LEU A 207 -9.41 8.78 8.81
N ALA A 208 -9.62 10.07 9.08
CA ALA A 208 -9.01 10.75 10.23
C ALA A 208 -9.52 10.22 11.58
N GLN A 209 -10.78 9.76 11.64
CA GLN A 209 -11.34 9.05 12.80
C GLN A 209 -10.66 7.68 13.00
N LEU A 210 -10.55 6.86 11.94
CA LEU A 210 -9.86 5.56 12.04
C LEU A 210 -8.39 5.73 12.43
N ALA A 211 -7.68 6.69 11.85
CA ALA A 211 -6.29 6.96 12.20
C ALA A 211 -6.14 7.44 13.65
N LYS A 212 -7.15 8.15 14.20
CA LYS A 212 -7.19 8.51 15.62
C LYS A 212 -7.33 7.27 16.49
N LEU A 213 -8.29 6.41 16.19
CA LEU A 213 -8.53 5.18 16.93
C LEU A 213 -7.30 4.26 16.87
N LEU A 214 -6.69 4.13 15.69
CA LEU A 214 -5.44 3.39 15.51
C LEU A 214 -4.31 3.93 16.39
N ASN A 215 -4.15 5.26 16.46
CA ASN A 215 -3.12 5.87 17.31
C ASN A 215 -3.41 5.70 18.81
N GLU A 216 -4.68 5.70 19.22
CA GLU A 216 -5.09 5.42 20.61
C GLU A 216 -4.90 3.95 20.99
N THR A 217 -5.03 3.03 20.02
CA THR A 217 -4.90 1.57 20.20
C THR A 217 -3.44 1.10 20.12
N ALA A 218 -2.63 1.68 19.24
CA ALA A 218 -1.25 1.26 18.99
C ALA A 218 -0.37 1.12 20.26
N PRO A 219 -0.43 2.01 21.27
CA PRO A 219 0.32 1.84 22.50
C PRO A 219 -0.05 0.58 23.27
N LYS A 220 -1.30 0.11 23.17
CA LYS A 220 -1.85 -1.06 23.89
C LYS A 220 -1.65 -2.39 23.18
N ALA A 221 -1.28 -2.37 21.90
CA ALA A 221 -1.01 -3.58 21.14
C ALA A 221 0.34 -4.22 21.50
N GLY A 222 0.45 -5.53 21.27
CA GLY A 222 1.64 -6.33 21.50
C GLY A 222 1.98 -6.54 22.97
N PHE A 223 1.04 -6.34 23.89
CA PHE A 223 1.21 -6.72 25.29
C PHE A 223 0.62 -8.10 25.52
N VAL A 224 1.46 -9.14 25.55
CA VAL A 224 1.09 -10.42 26.16
C VAL A 224 1.31 -10.26 27.66
N VAL A 225 0.28 -10.52 28.46
CA VAL A 225 0.35 -10.47 29.93
C VAL A 225 1.45 -11.44 30.42
N ASN A 226 2.09 -11.08 31.54
CA ASN A 226 3.26 -11.73 32.11
C ASN A 226 3.32 -13.27 31.95
N PRO A 227 4.45 -13.86 31.52
CA PRO A 227 4.65 -15.31 31.49
C PRO A 227 4.76 -15.98 32.89
N ASN A 228 4.39 -15.27 33.97
CA ASN A 228 4.42 -15.77 35.36
C ASN A 228 3.02 -16.05 35.93
N GLU A 229 1.95 -15.82 35.17
CA GLU A 229 0.60 -16.25 35.53
C GLU A 229 0.31 -17.54 34.75
N GLU A 230 0.63 -18.68 35.39
CA GLU A 230 0.18 -19.99 34.96
C GLU A 230 -1.35 -20.05 35.14
N GLU A 231 -2.13 -19.64 34.13
CA GLU A 231 -3.56 -19.99 34.01
C GLU A 231 -4.00 -19.89 32.54
N GLU A 232 -3.97 -21.05 31.87
CA GLU A 232 -4.85 -21.63 30.82
C GLU A 232 -5.73 -20.80 29.86
N ASP A 233 -5.60 -19.49 29.69
CA ASP A 233 -6.22 -18.77 28.58
C ASP A 233 -5.15 -18.03 27.76
N GLU A 234 -4.95 -18.45 26.50
CA GLU A 234 -4.24 -17.65 25.50
C GLU A 234 -5.06 -16.38 25.28
N ASP A 235 -4.86 -15.35 26.10
CA ASP A 235 -5.46 -14.03 25.89
C ASP A 235 -5.00 -13.51 24.52
N GLU A 236 -5.86 -13.66 23.51
CA GLU A 236 -5.66 -13.09 22.17
C GLU A 236 -5.38 -11.58 22.31
N ASP A 237 -4.33 -11.07 21.64
CA ASP A 237 -4.00 -9.64 21.64
C ASP A 237 -5.07 -8.84 20.89
N ALA A 238 -6.20 -8.59 21.56
CA ALA A 238 -7.37 -7.90 21.04
C ALA A 238 -7.01 -6.52 20.45
N TYR A 239 -6.05 -5.82 21.06
CA TYR A 239 -5.57 -4.54 20.54
C TYR A 239 -4.67 -4.72 19.30
N GLY A 240 -3.88 -5.78 19.24
CA GLY A 240 -3.15 -6.22 18.05
C GLY A 240 -4.09 -6.53 16.88
N GLU A 241 -5.14 -7.31 17.11
CA GLU A 241 -6.18 -7.59 16.12
C GLU A 241 -6.85 -6.30 15.63
N LEU A 242 -7.24 -5.42 16.57
CA LEU A 242 -7.85 -4.14 16.21
C LEU A 242 -6.92 -3.26 15.37
N VAL A 243 -5.63 -3.17 15.69
CA VAL A 243 -4.64 -2.46 14.86
C VAL A 243 -4.57 -3.06 13.46
N GLN A 244 -4.58 -4.38 13.35
CA GLN A 244 -4.56 -5.08 12.06
C GLN A 244 -5.80 -4.73 11.23
N LEU A 245 -7.01 -4.81 11.83
CA LEU A 245 -8.27 -4.46 11.18
C LEU A 245 -8.31 -2.99 10.75
N LEU A 246 -7.92 -2.06 11.63
CA LEU A 246 -7.92 -0.62 11.32
C LEU A 246 -6.96 -0.30 10.18
N SER A 247 -5.75 -0.89 10.17
CA SER A 247 -4.81 -0.70 9.07
C SER A 247 -5.34 -1.29 7.76
N ASP A 248 -6.01 -2.44 7.79
CA ASP A 248 -6.63 -3.05 6.60
C ASP A 248 -7.74 -2.18 6.01
N ILE A 249 -8.65 -1.68 6.85
CA ILE A 249 -9.76 -0.82 6.43
C ILE A 249 -9.22 0.46 5.77
N ILE A 250 -8.28 1.13 6.42
CA ILE A 250 -7.70 2.38 5.90
C ILE A 250 -7.01 2.11 4.56
N GLU A 251 -6.19 1.06 4.46
CA GLU A 251 -5.50 0.66 3.22
C GLU A 251 -6.48 0.37 2.08
N LYS A 252 -7.52 -0.44 2.32
CA LYS A 252 -8.56 -0.77 1.33
C LYS A 252 -9.23 0.50 0.79
N VAL A 253 -9.50 1.48 1.65
CA VAL A 253 -10.13 2.74 1.24
C VAL A 253 -9.15 3.60 0.45
N VAL A 254 -7.96 3.91 0.96
CA VAL A 254 -7.03 4.85 0.28
C VAL A 254 -6.45 4.30 -1.01
N SER A 255 -6.36 2.98 -1.17
CA SER A 255 -5.84 2.34 -2.38
C SER A 255 -6.86 2.25 -3.52
N ARG A 256 -8.17 2.27 -3.22
CA ARG A 256 -9.25 2.07 -4.20
C ARG A 256 -10.15 3.28 -4.41
N ASN A 257 -10.24 4.18 -3.43
CA ASN A 257 -11.11 5.35 -3.50
C ASN A 257 -10.40 6.54 -4.20
N GLU A 258 -10.65 6.67 -5.51
CA GLU A 258 -10.11 7.75 -6.34
C GLU A 258 -10.77 9.12 -6.08
N VAL A 259 -11.88 9.19 -5.33
CA VAL A 259 -12.62 10.45 -5.07
C VAL A 259 -12.24 11.12 -3.75
N LEU A 260 -11.28 10.57 -2.99
CA LEU A 260 -10.78 11.19 -1.76
C LEU A 260 -10.11 12.54 -2.04
N ASP A 261 -10.60 13.58 -1.38
CA ASP A 261 -10.03 14.93 -1.46
C ASP A 261 -9.22 15.31 -0.21
N PHE A 262 -7.91 15.36 -0.38
CA PHE A 262 -6.93 15.76 0.63
C PHE A 262 -6.51 17.23 0.55
N SER A 263 -7.26 18.08 -0.14
CA SER A 263 -6.96 19.51 -0.30
C SER A 263 -7.04 20.32 1.00
N ASN A 264 -7.76 19.83 2.02
CA ASN A 264 -7.76 20.43 3.36
C ASN A 264 -6.46 20.11 4.11
N GLU A 265 -5.48 21.00 4.01
CA GLU A 265 -4.14 20.83 4.60
C GLU A 265 -4.17 20.53 6.11
N SER A 266 -5.07 21.12 6.89
CA SER A 266 -5.12 20.89 8.34
C SER A 266 -5.57 19.46 8.68
N VAL A 267 -6.63 18.98 8.02
CA VAL A 267 -7.15 17.62 8.25
C VAL A 267 -6.16 16.58 7.72
N THR A 268 -5.60 16.81 6.54
CA THR A 268 -4.60 15.94 5.92
C THR A 268 -3.33 15.85 6.77
N HIS A 269 -2.85 16.98 7.31
CA HIS A 269 -1.71 17.00 8.22
C HIS A 269 -1.97 16.18 9.49
N GLN A 270 -3.15 16.34 10.11
CA GLN A 270 -3.51 15.58 11.31
C GLN A 270 -3.61 14.08 11.02
N LEU A 271 -4.15 13.70 9.86
CA LEU A 271 -4.20 12.30 9.41
C LEU A 271 -2.79 11.73 9.27
N GLN A 272 -1.91 12.40 8.52
CA GLN A 272 -0.52 11.96 8.32
C GLN A 272 0.26 11.87 9.63
N ALA A 273 0.11 12.87 10.52
CA ALA A 273 0.77 12.89 11.81
C ALA A 273 0.36 11.69 12.69
N ARG A 274 -0.94 11.38 12.75
CA ARG A 274 -1.46 10.23 13.53
C ARG A 274 -0.99 8.89 12.98
N LEU A 275 -1.01 8.74 11.65
CA LEU A 275 -0.53 7.52 11.00
C LEU A 275 0.97 7.29 11.28
N LEU A 276 1.77 8.35 11.20
CA LEU A 276 3.21 8.29 11.45
C LEU A 276 3.53 8.02 12.94
N GLU A 277 2.76 8.60 13.85
CA GLU A 277 2.86 8.33 15.29
C GLU A 277 2.50 6.88 15.63
N ALA A 278 1.39 6.38 15.09
CA ALA A 278 0.99 4.99 15.25
C ALA A 278 2.05 4.03 14.70
N LEU A 279 2.55 4.30 13.49
CA LEU A 279 3.64 3.52 12.87
C LEU A 279 4.88 3.48 13.76
N SER A 280 5.29 4.62 14.30
CA SER A 280 6.48 4.72 15.16
C SER A 280 6.30 3.95 16.48
N THR A 281 5.10 4.02 17.05
CA THR A 281 4.74 3.28 18.26
C THR A 281 4.74 1.77 18.04
N LEU A 282 4.17 1.30 16.93
CA LEU A 282 4.10 -0.14 16.61
C LEU A 282 5.46 -0.71 16.20
N GLU A 283 6.32 0.10 15.58
CA GLU A 283 7.63 -0.33 15.13
C GLU A 283 8.55 -0.77 16.29
N VAL A 284 8.36 -0.23 17.49
CA VAL A 284 9.13 -0.62 18.69
C VAL A 284 8.55 -1.81 19.45
N LYS A 285 7.37 -2.32 19.08
CA LYS A 285 6.74 -3.49 19.73
C LYS A 285 7.33 -4.78 19.21
N GLU A 286 8.10 -5.51 20.01
CA GLU A 286 8.77 -6.75 19.55
C GLU A 286 7.82 -7.94 19.46
N SER A 287 6.85 -8.03 20.37
CA SER A 287 5.85 -9.09 20.52
C SER A 287 4.58 -8.89 19.70
N LEU A 288 4.52 -7.86 18.85
CA LEU A 288 3.33 -7.61 18.04
C LEU A 288 3.20 -8.67 16.93
N GLU A 289 2.11 -9.42 16.93
CA GLU A 289 1.79 -10.36 15.86
C GLU A 289 1.58 -9.64 14.53
N ASN A 290 1.95 -10.29 13.43
CA ASN A 290 1.86 -9.73 12.08
C ASN A 290 2.50 -8.33 11.92
N LYS A 291 3.42 -7.94 12.81
CA LYS A 291 4.06 -6.62 12.85
C LYS A 291 4.53 -6.16 11.47
N LEU A 292 5.26 -7.01 10.74
CA LEU A 292 5.79 -6.65 9.43
C LEU A 292 4.67 -6.28 8.44
N ILE A 293 3.55 -7.01 8.46
CA ILE A 293 2.39 -6.73 7.61
C ILE A 293 1.80 -5.38 8.01
N ILE A 294 1.57 -5.15 9.30
CA ILE A 294 1.00 -3.89 9.81
C ILE A 294 1.89 -2.69 9.46
N LEU A 295 3.20 -2.76 9.72
CA LEU A 295 4.15 -1.70 9.39
C LEU A 295 4.14 -1.42 7.88
N ARG A 296 4.05 -2.49 7.06
CA ARG A 296 3.97 -2.32 5.61
C ARG A 296 2.66 -1.64 5.17
N ARG A 297 1.53 -2.01 5.77
CA ARG A 297 0.26 -1.33 5.48
C ARG A 297 0.30 0.15 5.84
N LEU A 298 0.88 0.51 6.99
CA LEU A 298 0.93 1.90 7.42
C LEU A 298 1.81 2.77 6.52
N VAL A 299 2.97 2.29 6.08
CA VAL A 299 3.78 3.02 5.09
C VAL A 299 3.06 3.14 3.74
N SER A 300 2.37 2.07 3.30
CA SER A 300 1.52 2.08 2.10
C SER A 300 0.41 3.13 2.20
N ILE A 301 -0.33 3.17 3.31
CA ILE A 301 -1.38 4.16 3.58
C ILE A 301 -0.83 5.59 3.53
N ILE A 302 0.26 5.85 4.26
CA ILE A 302 0.92 7.17 4.27
C ILE A 302 1.33 7.56 2.84
N GLY A 303 1.85 6.60 2.08
CA GLY A 303 2.20 6.75 0.67
C GLY A 303 1.01 7.08 -0.22
N HIS A 304 -0.13 6.40 -0.08
CA HIS A 304 -1.35 6.66 -0.84
C HIS A 304 -1.93 8.05 -0.55
N VAL A 305 -2.03 8.44 0.74
CA VAL A 305 -2.47 9.77 1.14
C VAL A 305 -1.53 10.84 0.58
N SER A 306 -0.23 10.58 0.61
CA SER A 306 0.80 11.49 0.10
C SER A 306 0.79 11.63 -1.42
N ALA A 307 0.60 10.53 -2.14
CA ALA A 307 0.62 10.49 -3.60
C ALA A 307 -0.67 11.02 -4.24
N SER A 308 -1.72 11.27 -3.45
CA SER A 308 -2.97 11.83 -3.97
C SER A 308 -2.74 13.20 -4.62
N ARG A 309 -3.35 13.41 -5.78
CA ARG A 309 -3.22 14.65 -6.58
C ARG A 309 -3.72 15.89 -5.85
N SER A 310 -4.66 15.75 -4.93
CA SER A 310 -5.20 16.85 -4.13
C SER A 310 -4.28 17.27 -2.97
N ASN A 311 -3.26 16.46 -2.63
CA ASN A 311 -2.35 16.72 -1.51
C ASN A 311 -1.07 17.40 -1.99
N SER A 312 -0.77 18.60 -1.47
CA SER A 312 0.47 19.32 -1.78
C SER A 312 1.70 18.77 -1.05
N ASN A 313 1.48 18.07 0.08
CA ASN A 313 2.47 17.60 1.05
C ASN A 313 3.34 18.71 1.68
N LEU A 314 3.07 19.99 1.40
CA LEU A 314 3.85 21.11 1.93
C LEU A 314 3.68 21.25 3.44
N GLN A 315 2.46 21.04 3.92
CA GLN A 315 2.08 21.08 5.33
C GLN A 315 2.84 20.06 6.19
N ASP A 316 3.30 18.95 5.59
CA ASP A 316 3.91 17.82 6.30
C ASP A 316 5.44 17.89 6.35
N ARG A 317 6.08 18.83 5.64
CA ARG A 317 7.56 18.90 5.55
C ARG A 317 8.24 18.99 6.91
N GLN A 318 7.72 19.82 7.82
CA GLN A 318 8.31 19.98 9.16
C GLN A 318 8.23 18.70 9.99
N LEU A 319 7.12 17.96 9.87
CA LEU A 319 6.98 16.64 10.48
C LEU A 319 8.01 15.67 9.91
N CYS A 320 8.19 15.64 8.59
CA CYS A 320 9.19 14.79 7.95
C CYS A 320 10.62 15.13 8.42
N TYR A 321 10.99 16.42 8.47
CA TYR A 321 12.32 16.83 8.94
C TYR A 321 12.57 16.39 10.39
N LYS A 322 11.56 16.51 11.26
CA LYS A 322 11.65 16.03 12.65
C LYS A 322 11.94 14.52 12.71
N VAL A 323 11.22 13.72 11.92
CA VAL A 323 11.44 12.26 11.88
C VAL A 323 12.83 11.89 11.33
N LEU A 324 13.31 12.62 10.33
CA LEU A 324 14.61 12.37 9.71
C LEU A 324 15.80 12.80 10.58
N THR A 325 15.59 13.75 11.50
CA THR A 325 16.63 14.29 12.39
C THR A 325 16.61 13.75 13.82
N THR A 326 15.57 12.98 14.19
CA THR A 326 15.41 12.36 15.51
C THR A 326 15.58 10.83 15.42
N ASP A 327 15.78 10.12 16.54
CA ASP A 327 16.00 8.65 16.62
C ASP A 327 14.76 7.76 16.34
N TYR A 328 13.97 8.09 15.33
CA TYR A 328 12.91 7.20 14.80
C TYR A 328 13.48 5.89 14.21
N LYS A 329 12.64 4.88 14.03
CA LYS A 329 13.01 3.60 13.41
C LYS A 329 12.78 3.63 11.89
N SER A 330 13.22 2.59 11.17
CA SER A 330 13.42 2.62 9.72
C SER A 330 12.12 2.73 8.90
N TYR A 331 11.00 2.17 9.35
CA TYR A 331 9.71 2.35 8.67
C TYR A 331 9.15 3.77 8.82
N ALA A 332 9.25 4.37 10.01
CA ALA A 332 8.88 5.78 10.18
C ALA A 332 9.73 6.71 9.30
N VAL A 333 11.05 6.46 9.21
CA VAL A 333 11.95 7.17 8.30
C VAL A 333 11.51 6.97 6.85
N ALA A 334 11.22 5.73 6.42
CA ALA A 334 10.76 5.44 5.08
C ALA A 334 9.46 6.19 4.70
N ALA A 335 8.46 6.17 5.57
CA ALA A 335 7.22 6.91 5.38
C ALA A 335 7.47 8.42 5.22
N ALA A 336 8.32 8.99 6.08
CA ALA A 336 8.68 10.40 6.00
C ALA A 336 9.40 10.76 4.68
N LEU A 337 10.22 9.86 4.14
CA LEU A 337 10.88 10.06 2.85
C LEU A 337 9.90 10.03 1.68
N ILE A 338 8.87 9.17 1.71
CA ILE A 338 7.83 9.16 0.69
C ILE A 338 7.08 10.50 0.67
N VAL A 339 6.63 10.95 1.85
CA VAL A 339 5.92 12.24 1.99
C VAL A 339 6.79 13.40 1.53
N LEU A 340 8.04 13.45 1.98
CA LEU A 340 8.97 14.51 1.62
C LEU A 340 9.26 14.51 0.12
N SER A 341 9.42 13.33 -0.51
CA SER A 341 9.62 13.20 -1.95
C SER A 341 8.45 13.74 -2.75
N ASN A 342 7.21 13.44 -2.34
CA ASN A 342 6.00 13.93 -2.99
C ASN A 342 5.79 15.44 -2.81
N SER A 343 6.39 16.06 -1.79
CA SER A 343 6.42 17.51 -1.63
C SER A 343 7.38 18.22 -2.62
N VAL A 344 8.23 17.48 -3.34
CA VAL A 344 9.21 18.03 -4.29
C VAL A 344 8.69 17.93 -5.72
N SER A 345 7.98 18.98 -6.17
CA SER A 345 7.40 19.09 -7.51
C SER A 345 8.21 19.99 -8.46
N SER A 346 9.19 20.74 -7.96
CA SER A 346 9.97 21.70 -8.74
C SER A 346 11.42 21.80 -8.26
N ARG A 347 12.25 22.51 -9.04
CA ARG A 347 13.64 22.79 -8.66
C ARG A 347 13.72 23.66 -7.40
N ASP A 348 12.82 24.63 -7.25
CA ASP A 348 12.79 25.50 -6.07
C ASP A 348 12.40 24.71 -4.82
N ALA A 349 11.40 23.83 -4.93
CA ALA A 349 11.04 22.92 -3.85
C ALA A 349 12.21 22.01 -3.44
N ALA A 350 12.98 21.49 -4.41
CA ALA A 350 14.18 20.71 -4.12
C ALA A 350 15.23 21.53 -3.37
N ASN A 351 15.45 22.79 -3.76
CA ASN A 351 16.38 23.68 -3.08
C ASN A 351 15.92 23.99 -1.64
N ASP A 352 14.62 24.19 -1.41
CA ASP A 352 14.07 24.40 -0.06
C ASP A 352 14.29 23.20 0.85
N VAL A 353 14.08 21.98 0.33
CA VAL A 353 14.37 20.74 1.08
C VAL A 353 15.86 20.63 1.38
N SER A 354 16.74 20.87 0.39
CA SER A 354 18.20 20.80 0.58
C SER A 354 18.74 21.82 1.58
N ARG A 355 18.02 22.92 1.86
CA ARG A 355 18.39 23.87 2.92
C ARG A 355 18.13 23.34 4.33
N GLN A 356 17.20 22.41 4.48
CA GLN A 356 16.79 21.86 5.79
C GLN A 356 17.49 20.53 6.10
N ILE A 357 17.78 19.72 5.08
CA ILE A 357 18.44 18.42 5.25
C ILE A 357 19.45 18.16 4.13
N THR A 358 20.65 17.74 4.50
CA THR A 358 21.74 17.44 3.56
C THR A 358 21.62 16.03 2.98
N LEU A 359 22.19 15.82 1.80
CA LEU A 359 22.24 14.50 1.17
C LEU A 359 22.95 13.46 2.05
N SER A 360 24.08 13.81 2.65
CA SER A 360 24.82 12.94 3.56
C SER A 360 23.99 12.53 4.78
N SER A 361 23.21 13.46 5.34
CA SER A 361 22.30 13.17 6.46
C SER A 361 21.21 12.17 6.05
N LEU A 362 20.59 12.36 4.88
CA LEU A 362 19.58 11.43 4.35
C LEU A 362 20.16 10.02 4.17
N ILE A 363 21.32 9.90 3.51
CA ILE A 363 21.97 8.61 3.23
C ILE A 363 22.28 7.87 4.52
N ARG A 364 22.94 8.53 5.48
CA ARG A 364 23.30 7.91 6.77
C ARG A 364 22.08 7.49 7.58
N ARG A 365 20.99 8.27 7.51
CA ARG A 365 19.76 7.95 8.23
C ARG A 365 19.10 6.66 7.73
N CYS A 366 19.36 6.28 6.49
CA CYS A 366 18.75 5.12 5.84
C CYS A 366 19.62 3.85 5.89
N GLN A 367 20.80 3.90 6.53
CA GLN A 367 21.79 2.80 6.54
C GLN A 367 21.30 1.44 7.08
N ALA A 368 20.11 1.42 7.69
CA ALA A 368 19.50 0.25 8.32
C ALA A 368 18.28 -0.26 7.53
N PHE A 369 18.10 0.19 6.29
CA PHE A 369 17.01 -0.28 5.44
C PHE A 369 17.28 -1.71 4.97
N GLN A 370 16.25 -2.53 5.06
CA GLN A 370 16.31 -3.96 4.72
C GLN A 370 15.07 -4.39 3.95
N ASP A 371 13.94 -3.72 4.20
CA ASP A 371 12.67 -4.04 3.56
C ASP A 371 12.50 -3.26 2.24
N PRO A 372 12.01 -3.90 1.16
CA PRO A 372 11.78 -3.25 -0.13
C PRO A 372 11.02 -1.94 -0.04
N MET A 373 10.01 -1.84 0.82
CA MET A 373 9.19 -0.64 0.88
C MET A 373 9.91 0.54 1.52
N GLN A 374 10.96 0.29 2.30
CA GLN A 374 11.76 1.35 2.91
C GLN A 374 12.51 2.17 1.86
N PHE A 375 12.88 1.56 0.73
CA PHE A 375 13.70 2.19 -0.30
C PHE A 375 12.93 3.17 -1.20
N GLN A 376 11.61 3.06 -1.32
CA GLN A 376 10.83 3.81 -2.32
C GLN A 376 11.03 5.33 -2.20
N GLY A 377 10.82 5.87 -0.99
CA GLY A 377 10.98 7.30 -0.72
C GLY A 377 12.43 7.77 -0.85
N LEU A 378 13.40 6.95 -0.42
CA LEU A 378 14.83 7.27 -0.50
C LEU A 378 15.27 7.45 -1.96
N LEU A 379 14.98 6.47 -2.81
CA LEU A 379 15.43 6.45 -4.20
C LEU A 379 14.87 7.64 -4.99
N ASP A 380 13.57 7.90 -4.85
CA ASP A 380 12.91 9.00 -5.56
C ASP A 380 13.36 10.37 -5.02
N LEU A 381 13.48 10.54 -3.70
CA LEU A 381 13.93 11.79 -3.11
C LEU A 381 15.37 12.12 -3.52
N LEU A 382 16.30 11.17 -3.41
CA LEU A 382 17.69 11.40 -3.83
C LEU A 382 17.77 11.74 -5.32
N LYS A 383 16.98 11.07 -6.17
CA LYS A 383 16.93 11.37 -7.60
C LYS A 383 16.45 12.80 -7.89
N LYS A 384 15.52 13.32 -7.08
CA LYS A 384 15.02 14.71 -7.17
C LYS A 384 16.02 15.74 -6.62
N LEU A 385 16.71 15.43 -5.52
CA LEU A 385 17.60 16.38 -4.83
C LEU A 385 19.02 16.46 -5.42
N ILE A 386 19.61 15.33 -5.83
CA ILE A 386 20.99 15.29 -6.34
C ILE A 386 21.08 16.03 -7.67
N ASN A 387 22.06 16.90 -7.82
CA ASN A 387 22.31 17.68 -9.02
C ASN A 387 23.76 18.18 -9.07
N LEU A 388 24.17 18.80 -10.19
CA LEU A 388 25.57 19.20 -10.40
C LEU A 388 26.08 20.19 -9.34
N SER A 389 25.20 20.99 -8.73
CA SER A 389 25.60 21.99 -7.75
C SER A 389 25.74 21.45 -6.33
N ASN A 390 25.26 20.24 -6.01
CA ASN A 390 25.39 19.66 -4.66
C ASN A 390 26.04 18.27 -4.63
N ALA A 391 26.22 17.61 -5.77
CA ALA A 391 26.82 16.27 -5.79
C ALA A 391 28.27 16.24 -5.31
N HIS A 392 28.99 17.36 -5.36
CA HIS A 392 30.34 17.50 -4.83
C HIS A 392 30.40 17.57 -3.29
N GLU A 393 29.25 17.71 -2.63
CA GLU A 393 29.15 17.70 -1.16
C GLU A 393 29.20 16.27 -0.59
N LEU A 394 28.97 15.24 -1.43
CA LEU A 394 29.01 13.85 -1.02
C LEU A 394 30.46 13.39 -0.83
N THR A 395 30.78 12.89 0.36
CA THR A 395 32.09 12.31 0.66
C THR A 395 32.18 10.85 0.19
N ASP A 396 33.40 10.31 0.10
CA ASP A 396 33.60 8.88 -0.24
C ASP A 396 32.90 7.93 0.73
N ALA A 397 32.81 8.32 2.01
CA ALA A 397 32.07 7.58 3.02
C ALA A 397 30.56 7.60 2.75
N ASP A 398 30.00 8.75 2.40
CA ASP A 398 28.57 8.87 2.07
C ASP A 398 28.23 8.08 0.79
N LEU A 399 29.10 8.15 -0.22
CA LEU A 399 28.95 7.36 -1.45
C LEU A 399 29.04 5.86 -1.20
N SER A 400 29.98 5.42 -0.34
CA SER A 400 30.11 4.00 0.01
C SER A 400 28.86 3.45 0.70
N LEU A 401 28.26 4.24 1.61
CA LEU A 401 26.97 3.90 2.22
C LEU A 401 25.85 3.86 1.18
N LEU A 402 25.75 4.88 0.32
CA LEU A 402 24.75 4.89 -0.75
C LEU A 402 24.88 3.67 -1.66
N TYR A 403 26.10 3.28 -2.06
CA TYR A 403 26.30 2.11 -2.92
C TYR A 403 25.93 0.80 -2.24
N LEU A 404 26.14 0.67 -0.92
CA LEU A 404 25.63 -0.45 -0.14
C LEU A 404 24.09 -0.49 -0.18
N GLU A 405 23.43 0.64 0.07
CA GLU A 405 21.95 0.74 -0.01
C GLU A 405 21.41 0.38 -1.39
N LEU A 406 22.06 0.85 -2.47
CA LEU A 406 21.68 0.52 -3.85
C LEU A 406 21.86 -0.98 -4.13
N LYS A 407 22.89 -1.61 -3.56
CA LYS A 407 23.11 -3.06 -3.70
C LYS A 407 22.06 -3.86 -2.95
N THR A 408 21.75 -3.48 -1.70
CA THR A 408 20.67 -4.11 -0.93
C THR A 408 19.34 -3.99 -1.68
N CYS A 409 19.02 -2.80 -2.20
CA CYS A 409 17.82 -2.58 -3.00
C CYS A 409 17.81 -3.41 -4.30
N HIS A 410 18.94 -3.49 -5.01
CA HIS A 410 19.09 -4.31 -6.21
C HIS A 410 18.78 -5.78 -5.94
N ASP A 411 19.27 -6.32 -4.83
CA ASP A 411 19.00 -7.72 -4.44
C ASP A 411 17.52 -7.95 -4.15
N GLN A 412 16.83 -6.95 -3.58
CA GLN A 412 15.39 -7.01 -3.37
C GLN A 412 14.56 -6.90 -4.66
N CYS A 413 15.10 -6.28 -5.72
CA CYS A 413 14.38 -6.13 -6.99
C CYS A 413 14.04 -7.46 -7.68
N GLN A 414 14.73 -8.55 -7.35
CA GLN A 414 14.40 -9.89 -7.82
C GLN A 414 12.99 -10.32 -7.37
N TYR A 415 12.59 -9.94 -6.15
CA TYR A 415 11.31 -10.28 -5.56
C TYR A 415 10.29 -9.14 -5.69
N PHE A 416 10.76 -7.89 -5.70
CA PHE A 416 9.94 -6.67 -5.72
C PHE A 416 10.28 -5.80 -6.92
N GLN A 417 9.79 -6.22 -8.09
CA GLN A 417 10.13 -5.59 -9.38
C GLN A 417 9.72 -4.11 -9.48
N SER A 418 8.75 -3.65 -8.68
CA SER A 418 8.31 -2.25 -8.63
C SER A 418 9.40 -1.26 -8.18
N LEU A 419 10.46 -1.72 -7.51
CA LEU A 419 11.61 -0.89 -7.15
C LEU A 419 12.57 -0.63 -8.31
N SER A 420 12.58 -1.54 -9.29
CA SER A 420 13.54 -1.53 -10.41
C SER A 420 13.58 -0.17 -11.14
N PRO A 421 12.44 0.45 -11.51
CA PRO A 421 12.47 1.75 -12.21
C PRO A 421 13.00 2.91 -11.35
N LEU A 422 12.78 2.87 -10.03
CA LEU A 422 13.27 3.89 -9.09
C LEU A 422 14.79 3.79 -8.95
N LEU A 423 15.30 2.57 -8.80
CA LEU A 423 16.73 2.29 -8.71
C LEU A 423 17.44 2.73 -10.00
N ASP A 424 16.91 2.35 -11.18
CA ASP A 424 17.48 2.76 -12.46
C ASP A 424 17.48 4.28 -12.65
N SER A 425 16.39 4.94 -12.27
CA SER A 425 16.29 6.40 -12.35
C SER A 425 17.35 7.10 -11.49
N LEU A 426 17.62 6.59 -10.29
CA LEU A 426 18.68 7.11 -9.44
C LEU A 426 20.07 6.80 -9.99
N LEU A 427 20.32 5.58 -10.47
CA LEU A 427 21.61 5.22 -11.09
C LEU A 427 21.93 6.08 -12.31
N ILE A 428 20.95 6.33 -13.18
CA ILE A 428 21.08 7.26 -14.32
C ILE A 428 21.43 8.66 -13.81
N LYS A 429 20.77 9.12 -12.75
CA LYS A 429 21.03 10.43 -12.14
C LYS A 429 22.44 10.54 -11.58
N LEU A 430 22.91 9.54 -10.84
CA LEU A 430 24.26 9.48 -10.30
C LEU A 430 25.30 9.45 -11.42
N ALA A 431 25.12 8.57 -12.42
CA ALA A 431 25.99 8.47 -13.57
C ALA A 431 26.06 9.78 -14.37
N ALA A 432 24.95 10.52 -14.48
CA ALA A 432 24.92 11.82 -15.14
C ALA A 432 25.66 12.90 -14.33
N VAL A 433 25.43 12.98 -13.03
CA VAL A 433 25.81 14.13 -12.19
C VAL A 433 27.20 13.99 -11.56
N LEU A 434 27.60 12.79 -11.10
CA LEU A 434 28.87 12.62 -10.41
C LEU A 434 30.07 12.82 -11.36
N PRO A 435 31.17 13.45 -10.93
CA PRO A 435 32.37 13.58 -11.77
C PRO A 435 32.90 12.22 -12.23
N GLY A 436 33.43 12.16 -13.45
CA GLY A 436 33.97 10.91 -13.99
C GLY A 436 35.14 10.32 -13.19
N THR A 437 35.88 11.15 -12.44
CA THR A 437 36.93 10.71 -11.53
C THR A 437 36.37 9.99 -10.30
N VAL A 438 35.28 10.50 -9.72
CA VAL A 438 34.57 9.88 -8.59
C VAL A 438 33.96 8.56 -9.01
N LEU A 439 33.30 8.52 -10.17
CA LEU A 439 32.71 7.30 -10.71
C LEU A 439 33.76 6.23 -11.03
N ARG A 440 34.93 6.60 -11.56
CA ARG A 440 36.03 5.64 -11.75
C ARG A 440 36.50 5.10 -10.39
N GLY A 441 36.78 5.98 -9.43
CA GLY A 441 37.19 5.55 -8.09
C GLY A 441 36.19 4.57 -7.45
N ALA A 442 34.89 4.81 -7.65
CA ALA A 442 33.83 3.90 -7.21
C ALA A 442 33.90 2.53 -7.89
N LEU A 443 34.20 2.44 -9.19
CA LEU A 443 34.34 1.16 -9.89
C LEU A 443 35.59 0.39 -9.47
N ASP A 444 36.67 1.10 -9.15
CA ASP A 444 37.94 0.50 -8.75
C ASP A 444 37.91 -0.01 -7.31
N GLN A 445 37.20 0.70 -6.42
CA GLN A 445 37.30 0.51 -4.97
C GLN A 445 36.01 -0.02 -4.31
N ASN A 446 34.85 0.02 -4.99
CA ASN A 446 33.57 -0.34 -4.39
C ASN A 446 32.84 -1.41 -5.23
N GLU A 447 32.93 -2.66 -4.78
CA GLU A 447 32.31 -3.81 -5.46
C GLU A 447 30.78 -3.75 -5.46
N ASN A 448 30.14 -3.08 -4.49
CA ASN A 448 28.67 -2.93 -4.48
C ASN A 448 28.21 -2.10 -5.68
N PHE A 449 28.80 -0.93 -5.91
CA PHE A 449 28.46 -0.07 -7.05
C PHE A 449 28.73 -0.77 -8.38
N LYS A 450 29.91 -1.38 -8.50
CA LYS A 450 30.33 -2.12 -9.69
C LYS A 450 29.36 -3.25 -10.04
N THR A 451 28.95 -4.03 -9.03
CA THR A 451 27.99 -5.13 -9.22
C THR A 451 26.65 -4.60 -9.72
N VAL A 452 26.08 -3.60 -9.02
CA VAL A 452 24.77 -3.02 -9.39
C VAL A 452 24.78 -2.48 -10.83
N ILE A 453 25.79 -1.70 -11.20
CA ILE A 453 25.85 -1.12 -12.55
C ILE A 453 26.06 -2.21 -13.62
N CYS A 454 26.95 -3.19 -13.38
CA CYS A 454 27.26 -4.22 -14.37
C CYS A 454 26.13 -5.24 -14.54
N GLU A 455 25.36 -5.55 -13.51
CA GLU A 455 24.24 -6.50 -13.64
C GLU A 455 22.99 -5.88 -14.25
N ARG A 456 22.76 -4.58 -13.98
CA ARG A 456 21.56 -3.86 -14.47
C ARG A 456 21.75 -3.28 -15.87
N GLY A 457 22.90 -2.70 -16.17
CA GLY A 457 23.21 -2.16 -17.49
C GLY A 457 22.43 -0.89 -17.84
N GLY A 458 21.85 -0.88 -19.04
CA GLY A 458 20.97 0.20 -19.50
C GLY A 458 21.64 1.57 -19.63
N THR A 459 20.83 2.62 -19.53
CA THR A 459 21.25 4.03 -19.71
C THR A 459 22.36 4.45 -18.73
N ALA A 460 22.32 3.98 -17.48
CA ALA A 460 23.32 4.31 -16.48
C ALA A 460 24.71 3.78 -16.88
N ALA A 461 24.79 2.53 -17.33
CA ALA A 461 26.02 1.94 -17.84
C ALA A 461 26.53 2.68 -19.10
N CYS A 462 25.64 3.06 -20.03
CA CYS A 462 26.02 3.87 -21.20
C CYS A 462 26.67 5.20 -20.80
N LEU A 463 26.08 5.94 -19.85
CA LEU A 463 26.64 7.20 -19.35
C LEU A 463 27.99 7.01 -18.65
N LEU A 464 28.19 5.88 -17.99
CA LEU A 464 29.45 5.54 -17.35
C LEU A 464 30.54 5.25 -18.39
N VAL A 465 30.21 4.50 -19.44
CA VAL A 465 31.11 4.28 -20.59
C VAL A 465 31.49 5.61 -21.24
N ASP A 466 30.55 6.54 -21.43
CA ASP A 466 30.86 7.89 -21.97
C ASP A 466 31.97 8.56 -21.15
N LYS A 467 31.88 8.49 -19.81
CA LYS A 467 32.83 9.14 -18.90
C LYS A 467 34.19 8.45 -18.85
N LEU A 468 34.22 7.12 -18.91
CA LEU A 468 35.48 6.35 -18.94
C LEU A 468 36.20 6.52 -20.29
N ALA A 469 35.47 6.44 -21.40
CA ALA A 469 36.03 6.54 -22.75
C ALA A 469 36.76 7.87 -23.00
N VAL A 470 36.21 8.99 -22.50
CA VAL A 470 36.82 10.32 -22.67
C VAL A 470 38.13 10.48 -21.91
N GLN A 471 38.34 9.72 -20.82
CA GLN A 471 39.53 9.85 -19.96
C GLN A 471 40.75 9.05 -20.45
N LYS A 472 40.59 8.22 -21.49
CA LYS A 472 41.67 7.53 -22.24
C LYS A 472 42.73 6.81 -21.38
N ARG A 473 42.32 5.99 -20.41
CA ARG A 473 43.25 5.13 -19.65
C ARG A 473 43.20 3.70 -20.15
N GLN A 474 44.36 3.06 -20.33
CA GLN A 474 44.45 1.66 -20.78
C GLN A 474 43.96 0.65 -19.72
N GLU A 475 43.95 1.03 -18.45
CA GLU A 475 43.59 0.17 -17.32
C GLU A 475 42.08 -0.14 -17.23
N ASP A 476 41.23 0.54 -18.01
CA ASP A 476 39.77 0.43 -17.92
C ASP A 476 39.17 -0.74 -18.78
N GLU A 477 39.97 -1.53 -19.49
CA GLU A 477 39.43 -2.52 -20.48
C GLU A 477 38.53 -3.60 -19.86
N ASP A 478 38.86 -4.15 -18.70
CA ASP A 478 38.04 -5.21 -18.06
C ASP A 478 36.66 -4.69 -17.66
N ILE A 479 36.60 -3.51 -17.04
CA ILE A 479 35.32 -2.91 -16.63
C ILE A 479 34.51 -2.46 -17.84
N LEU A 480 35.14 -1.90 -18.87
CA LEU A 480 34.46 -1.54 -20.11
C LEU A 480 33.85 -2.76 -20.80
N SER A 481 34.56 -3.91 -20.82
CA SER A 481 34.03 -5.17 -21.33
C SER A 481 32.78 -5.62 -20.56
N LYS A 482 32.82 -5.58 -19.22
CA LYS A 482 31.65 -5.91 -18.37
C LYS A 482 30.46 -4.99 -18.62
N LEU A 483 30.70 -3.68 -18.74
CA LEU A 483 29.66 -2.70 -19.05
C LEU A 483 29.04 -2.94 -20.42
N TRP A 484 29.85 -3.19 -21.45
CA TRP A 484 29.35 -3.49 -22.80
C TRP A 484 28.52 -4.78 -22.83
N ASN A 485 29.01 -5.84 -22.19
CA ASN A 485 28.26 -7.10 -22.04
C ASN A 485 26.87 -6.85 -21.43
N SER A 486 26.79 -5.98 -20.42
CA SER A 486 25.53 -5.61 -19.78
C SER A 486 24.62 -4.77 -20.69
N ILE A 487 25.17 -3.74 -21.34
CA ILE A 487 24.43 -2.84 -22.25
C ILE A 487 23.79 -3.63 -23.40
N PHE A 488 24.53 -4.58 -23.99
CA PHE A 488 24.04 -5.42 -25.09
C PHE A 488 23.12 -6.57 -24.68
N GLN A 489 22.78 -6.71 -23.39
CA GLN A 489 21.63 -7.53 -22.99
C GLN A 489 20.30 -6.85 -23.35
N PHE A 490 20.31 -5.58 -23.78
CA PHE A 490 19.12 -4.84 -24.20
C PHE A 490 18.02 -4.80 -23.13
N LYS A 491 18.41 -4.84 -21.86
CA LYS A 491 17.51 -4.69 -20.72
C LYS A 491 17.11 -3.22 -20.58
N ASP A 492 15.95 -2.87 -21.12
CA ASP A 492 15.32 -1.57 -20.91
C ASP A 492 14.12 -1.72 -19.96
N THR A 493 14.26 -1.22 -18.74
CA THR A 493 13.21 -1.25 -17.71
C THR A 493 12.15 -0.18 -17.90
N SER A 494 12.32 0.72 -18.89
CA SER A 494 11.35 1.77 -19.20
C SER A 494 10.23 1.33 -20.15
N THR A 495 10.32 0.12 -20.72
CA THR A 495 9.32 -0.45 -21.62
C THR A 495 8.55 -1.59 -20.94
N THR A 496 7.23 -1.62 -21.09
CA THR A 496 6.38 -2.69 -20.53
C THR A 496 6.43 -3.98 -21.36
N ASN A 497 6.90 -3.92 -22.61
CA ASN A 497 6.99 -5.07 -23.50
C ASN A 497 8.41 -5.69 -23.47
N PRO A 498 8.54 -6.99 -23.20
CA PRO A 498 9.83 -7.67 -23.24
C PRO A 498 10.46 -7.60 -24.63
N GLY A 499 11.67 -7.06 -24.72
CA GLY A 499 12.45 -6.97 -25.96
C GLY A 499 12.24 -5.70 -26.80
N GLU A 500 11.37 -4.78 -26.38
CA GLU A 500 11.31 -3.44 -26.95
C GLU A 500 12.36 -2.52 -26.30
N LEU A 501 12.99 -1.65 -27.09
CA LEU A 501 13.92 -0.64 -26.59
C LEU A 501 13.25 0.73 -26.69
N SER A 502 13.29 1.52 -25.61
CA SER A 502 12.82 2.89 -25.66
C SER A 502 13.68 3.73 -26.59
N SER A 503 13.07 4.72 -27.26
CA SER A 503 13.81 5.67 -28.09
C SER A 503 14.88 6.43 -27.30
N SER A 504 14.65 6.66 -25.99
CA SER A 504 15.61 7.30 -25.10
C SER A 504 16.86 6.43 -24.89
N PHE A 505 16.68 5.16 -24.55
CA PHE A 505 17.80 4.23 -24.39
C PHE A 505 18.55 4.06 -25.71
N PHE A 506 17.83 3.89 -26.82
CA PHE A 506 18.43 3.71 -28.15
C PHE A 506 19.24 4.93 -28.59
N PHE A 507 18.74 6.14 -28.33
CA PHE A 507 19.48 7.39 -28.54
C PHE A 507 20.78 7.42 -27.73
N GLN A 508 20.71 7.12 -26.43
CA GLN A 508 21.88 7.15 -25.55
C GLN A 508 22.89 6.05 -25.92
N LEU A 509 22.44 4.85 -26.29
CA LEU A 509 23.31 3.76 -26.76
C LEU A 509 24.09 4.16 -28.01
N MET A 510 23.43 4.73 -29.02
CA MET A 510 24.09 5.18 -30.25
C MET A 510 25.09 6.30 -29.98
N LYS A 511 24.73 7.25 -29.11
CA LYS A 511 25.64 8.31 -28.66
C LYS A 511 26.87 7.73 -27.97
N THR A 512 26.68 6.77 -27.07
CA THR A 512 27.77 6.12 -26.32
C THR A 512 28.70 5.33 -27.22
N LEU A 513 28.16 4.56 -28.17
CA LEU A 513 28.97 3.91 -29.21
C LEU A 513 29.82 4.93 -29.98
N GLY A 514 29.22 6.06 -30.37
CA GLY A 514 29.94 7.11 -31.07
C GLY A 514 31.08 7.70 -30.24
N ILE A 515 30.81 8.06 -28.98
CA ILE A 515 31.82 8.62 -28.06
C ILE A 515 32.96 7.62 -27.84
N TYR A 516 32.63 6.36 -27.58
CA TYR A 516 33.60 5.29 -27.38
C TYR A 516 34.49 5.11 -28.61
N LEU A 517 33.90 4.87 -29.78
CA LEU A 517 34.65 4.64 -31.03
C LEU A 517 35.53 5.83 -31.41
N ARG A 518 35.04 7.07 -31.24
CA ARG A 518 35.83 8.29 -31.49
C ARG A 518 37.06 8.39 -30.58
N SER A 519 36.98 7.83 -29.38
CA SER A 519 38.02 7.95 -28.37
C SER A 519 39.10 6.86 -28.48
N ARG A 520 38.90 5.87 -29.37
CA ARG A 520 39.82 4.76 -29.61
C ARG A 520 40.90 5.08 -30.64
N ASP A 521 42.07 4.50 -30.44
CA ASP A 521 43.13 4.51 -31.42
C ASP A 521 42.76 3.54 -32.55
N VAL A 522 42.75 4.04 -33.78
CA VAL A 522 42.44 3.26 -34.99
C VAL A 522 43.46 2.15 -35.22
N ASN A 523 44.69 2.29 -34.70
CA ASN A 523 45.76 1.32 -34.91
C ASN A 523 45.74 0.14 -33.93
N LEU A 524 44.93 0.20 -32.87
CA LEU A 524 44.84 -0.86 -31.87
C LEU A 524 43.61 -1.76 -32.12
N PRO A 525 43.67 -3.05 -31.72
CA PRO A 525 42.49 -3.91 -31.69
C PRO A 525 41.39 -3.30 -30.81
N ASN A 526 40.15 -3.31 -31.30
CA ASN A 526 39.02 -2.77 -30.56
C ASN A 526 38.29 -3.90 -29.84
N SER A 527 38.43 -3.96 -28.51
CA SER A 527 37.78 -4.97 -27.65
C SER A 527 36.26 -5.05 -27.85
N LEU A 528 35.62 -3.93 -28.17
CA LEU A 528 34.20 -3.88 -28.48
C LEU A 528 33.84 -4.67 -29.75
N PHE A 529 34.67 -4.59 -30.80
CA PHE A 529 34.43 -5.31 -32.05
C PHE A 529 34.72 -6.80 -31.90
N VAL A 530 35.71 -7.16 -31.08
CA VAL A 530 36.00 -8.57 -30.76
C VAL A 530 34.80 -9.27 -30.13
N SER A 531 34.09 -8.60 -29.21
CA SER A 531 33.02 -9.22 -28.43
C SER A 531 31.60 -8.93 -28.94
N HIS A 532 31.38 -7.83 -29.66
CA HIS A 532 30.02 -7.32 -29.93
C HIS A 532 29.76 -6.88 -31.38
N CYS A 533 30.56 -7.32 -32.37
CA CYS A 533 30.35 -6.97 -33.78
C CYS A 533 28.91 -7.23 -34.26
N ASN A 534 28.35 -8.41 -33.94
CA ASN A 534 27.02 -8.81 -34.38
C ASN A 534 25.91 -7.92 -33.79
N GLN A 535 26.01 -7.60 -32.50
CA GLN A 535 25.05 -6.75 -31.82
C GLN A 535 25.08 -5.32 -32.40
N ILE A 536 26.27 -4.79 -32.71
CA ILE A 536 26.38 -3.47 -33.35
C ILE A 536 25.78 -3.51 -34.76
N SER A 537 26.02 -4.57 -35.53
CA SER A 537 25.42 -4.74 -36.86
C SER A 537 23.89 -4.78 -36.79
N GLN A 538 23.33 -5.55 -35.85
CA GLN A 538 21.89 -5.62 -35.60
C GLN A 538 21.31 -4.25 -35.21
N LEU A 539 22.01 -3.50 -34.36
CA LEU A 539 21.62 -2.15 -33.98
C LEU A 539 21.58 -1.19 -35.17
N LEU A 540 22.58 -1.23 -36.05
CA LEU A 540 22.60 -0.39 -37.25
C LEU A 540 21.46 -0.75 -38.22
N HIS A 541 21.13 -2.03 -38.35
CA HIS A 541 19.94 -2.47 -39.10
C HIS A 541 18.64 -2.00 -38.46
N ALA A 542 18.52 -2.03 -37.13
CA ALA A 542 17.34 -1.57 -36.43
C ALA A 542 17.10 -0.05 -36.57
N VAL A 543 18.14 0.73 -36.86
CA VAL A 543 18.02 2.17 -37.16
C VAL A 543 17.55 2.44 -38.58
N GLU A 544 17.76 1.52 -39.53
CA GLU A 544 17.46 1.74 -40.95
C GLU A 544 16.02 2.21 -41.21
N PRO A 545 14.97 1.65 -40.58
CA PRO A 545 13.59 2.12 -40.76
C PRO A 545 13.30 3.52 -40.20
N LEU A 546 14.23 4.12 -39.44
CA LEU A 546 14.10 5.49 -38.93
C LEU A 546 14.51 6.55 -39.96
N LYS A 547 15.15 6.12 -41.05
CA LYS A 547 15.52 6.99 -42.18
C LYS A 547 14.24 7.62 -42.77
N GLY A 548 14.24 8.94 -42.92
CA GLY A 548 13.10 9.69 -43.47
C GLY A 548 11.97 10.02 -42.48
N LYS A 549 11.98 9.46 -41.26
CA LYS A 549 11.06 9.89 -40.19
C LYS A 549 11.37 11.33 -39.76
N GLN A 550 10.32 12.11 -39.49
CA GLN A 550 10.42 13.54 -39.18
C GLN A 550 10.36 13.85 -37.68
N ASP A 551 10.06 12.86 -36.83
CA ASP A 551 10.05 13.09 -35.39
C ASP A 551 11.48 13.29 -34.85
N SER A 552 11.60 14.20 -33.87
CA SER A 552 12.91 14.62 -33.33
C SER A 552 13.72 13.46 -32.74
N ALA A 553 13.06 12.44 -32.19
CA ALA A 553 13.73 11.30 -31.56
C ALA A 553 14.36 10.41 -32.64
N SER A 554 13.59 10.00 -33.65
CA SER A 554 14.07 9.21 -34.79
C SER A 554 15.21 9.90 -35.54
N LEU A 555 15.10 11.21 -35.79
CA LEU A 555 16.15 12.00 -36.44
C LEU A 555 17.45 11.99 -35.63
N SER A 556 17.36 12.18 -34.32
CA SER A 556 18.53 12.22 -33.42
C SER A 556 19.21 10.85 -33.34
N ILE A 557 18.43 9.78 -33.23
CA ILE A 557 18.92 8.39 -33.25
C ILE A 557 19.64 8.11 -34.57
N HIS A 558 18.99 8.40 -35.71
CA HIS A 558 19.55 8.15 -37.03
C HIS A 558 20.85 8.94 -37.26
N ASN A 559 20.92 10.20 -36.82
CA ASN A 559 22.14 11.00 -36.90
C ASN A 559 23.29 10.40 -36.07
N ASN A 560 23.02 9.97 -34.84
CA ASN A 560 24.04 9.29 -34.03
C ASN A 560 24.48 7.96 -34.67
N ALA A 561 23.56 7.19 -35.23
CA ALA A 561 23.88 5.93 -35.91
C ALA A 561 24.71 6.14 -37.17
N ARG A 562 24.46 7.20 -37.96
CA ARG A 562 25.32 7.60 -39.08
C ARG A 562 26.74 7.95 -38.60
N PHE A 563 26.85 8.66 -37.48
CA PHE A 563 28.16 8.95 -36.90
C PHE A 563 28.89 7.66 -36.47
N VAL A 564 28.19 6.74 -35.80
CA VAL A 564 28.72 5.41 -35.43
C VAL A 564 29.17 4.64 -36.67
N ALA A 565 28.35 4.55 -37.71
CA ALA A 565 28.68 3.88 -38.96
C ALA A 565 29.94 4.45 -39.62
N GLY A 566 30.07 5.79 -39.65
CA GLY A 566 31.28 6.46 -40.14
C GLY A 566 32.53 6.12 -39.34
N MET A 567 32.44 6.11 -38.01
CA MET A 567 33.55 5.72 -37.13
C MET A 567 33.93 4.25 -37.31
N THR A 568 32.93 3.36 -37.40
CA THR A 568 33.15 1.93 -37.64
C THR A 568 33.91 1.68 -38.94
N ILE A 569 33.47 2.28 -40.05
CA ILE A 569 34.17 2.16 -41.34
C ILE A 569 35.60 2.67 -41.23
N ASN A 570 35.80 3.82 -40.58
CA ASN A 570 37.14 4.38 -40.42
C ASN A 570 38.06 3.47 -39.58
N ILE A 571 37.54 2.83 -38.54
CA ILE A 571 38.31 1.93 -37.67
C ILE A 571 38.65 0.61 -38.36
N LEU A 572 37.77 0.11 -39.23
CA LEU A 572 37.95 -1.13 -40.00
C LEU A 572 38.70 -0.91 -41.32
N LYS A 573 38.99 0.34 -41.68
CA LYS A 573 39.67 0.69 -42.92
C LYS A 573 41.08 0.13 -42.94
N ASP A 574 41.48 -0.45 -44.07
CA ASP A 574 42.84 -0.94 -44.33
C ASP A 574 43.31 -2.06 -43.36
N LYS A 575 42.36 -2.77 -42.71
CA LYS A 575 42.61 -3.94 -41.84
C LYS A 575 42.20 -5.26 -42.50
N VAL A 576 42.82 -6.35 -42.07
CA VAL A 576 42.34 -7.72 -42.36
C VAL A 576 41.16 -8.00 -41.44
N LEU A 577 39.98 -8.23 -42.01
CA LEU A 577 38.72 -8.31 -41.27
C LEU A 577 38.26 -9.75 -41.06
N THR A 578 37.65 -10.04 -39.91
CA THR A 578 36.89 -11.27 -39.72
C THR A 578 35.56 -11.25 -40.49
N THR A 579 34.87 -12.38 -40.57
CA THR A 579 33.54 -12.47 -41.20
C THR A 579 32.53 -11.52 -40.55
N GLU A 580 32.55 -11.44 -39.22
CA GLU A 580 31.67 -10.57 -38.42
C GLU A 580 32.00 -9.09 -38.64
N GLU A 581 33.28 -8.75 -38.74
CA GLU A 581 33.73 -7.37 -39.03
C GLU A 581 33.37 -6.94 -40.46
N ILE A 582 33.41 -7.86 -41.43
CA ILE A 582 32.92 -7.60 -42.80
C ILE A 582 31.43 -7.28 -42.76
N GLN A 583 30.62 -8.10 -42.07
CA GLN A 583 29.18 -7.85 -41.93
C GLN A 583 28.90 -6.50 -41.26
N LEU A 584 29.62 -6.18 -40.18
CA LEU A 584 29.48 -4.90 -39.49
C LEU A 584 29.83 -3.71 -40.42
N ARG A 585 30.91 -3.82 -41.19
CA ARG A 585 31.30 -2.81 -42.18
C ARG A 585 30.23 -2.63 -43.27
N ASP A 586 29.65 -3.72 -43.75
CA ASP A 586 28.63 -3.68 -44.80
C ASP A 586 27.33 -3.03 -44.29
N SER A 587 26.89 -3.37 -43.07
CA SER A 587 25.76 -2.71 -42.39
C SER A 587 25.99 -1.21 -42.17
N ALA A 588 27.19 -0.84 -41.73
CA ALA A 588 27.58 0.56 -41.58
C ALA A 588 27.59 1.31 -42.93
N THR A 589 28.08 0.67 -43.99
CA THR A 589 28.12 1.26 -45.34
C THR A 589 26.69 1.52 -45.85
N LYS A 590 25.80 0.53 -45.71
CA LYS A 590 24.40 0.63 -46.13
C LYS A 590 23.68 1.84 -45.49
N LEU A 591 23.92 2.09 -44.20
CA LEU A 591 23.32 3.21 -43.48
C LEU A 591 23.80 4.60 -43.98
N LEU A 592 24.99 4.67 -44.58
CA LEU A 592 25.56 5.92 -45.09
C LEU A 592 25.18 6.22 -46.54
N VAL A 593 24.85 5.20 -47.34
CA VAL A 593 24.47 5.35 -48.75
C VAL A 593 23.17 6.15 -48.88
N PRO A 594 23.16 7.27 -49.63
CA PRO A 594 21.93 7.96 -49.99
C PRO A 594 21.04 7.03 -50.83
N GLU A 595 19.73 7.01 -50.60
CA GLU A 595 18.85 6.32 -51.55
C GLU A 595 18.91 7.05 -52.90
N SER A 596 18.89 6.24 -53.97
CA SER A 596 18.89 6.72 -55.35
C SER A 596 17.47 7.00 -55.80
#